data_AF-A0A4P7AIX4-F1
#
_entry.id   AF-A0A4P7AIX4-F1
#
_cell.length_a   1.000
_cell.length_b   1.000
_cell.length_c   1.000
_cell.angle_alpha   90.00
_cell.angle_beta   90.00
_cell.angle_gamma   90.00
#
_symmetry.space_group_name_H-M   'P 1'
#
loop_
_entity.id
_entity.type
_entity.pdbx_description
1 polymer ?
#
loop_
_entity_poly.entity_id
_entity_poly.type
_entity_poly.pdbx_seq_one_letter_code
_entity_poly.pdbx_strand_id
1 'polypeptide(L)'
;MKKMLKLNNKKFYHFFNKVRPNVNFIYRDQDKELVLFLSNSKRLEILEFIKKIVETNFNVKVFSVIANKKSHTNKIFIKPKTFILNSKKNTLKKFIEIMCHLKFNITVNFTIVDYYHLYLGNKLTTEDSIKKLIRTCLTKKETLYTLPVSKNKREKLYKLFLGYNLVVWKSLDVDAGKIIKIFFKTVK
;
A
#
# COMPACT_ATOMS: atom_id res chain seq x y z
N MET A 1 -53.44 13.20 -25.96
CA MET A 1 -52.10 13.56 -25.45
C MET A 1 -51.25 12.30 -25.27
N LYS A 2 -50.29 12.05 -26.17
CA LYS A 2 -49.32 10.95 -26.01
C LYS A 2 -48.25 11.36 -25.00
N LYS A 3 -48.16 10.64 -23.88
CA LYS A 3 -47.09 10.80 -22.87
C LYS A 3 -45.74 10.54 -23.56
N MET A 4 -44.88 11.57 -23.64
CA MET A 4 -43.47 11.39 -23.98
C MET A 4 -42.85 10.44 -22.95
N LEU A 5 -42.51 9.23 -23.38
CA LEU A 5 -41.68 8.33 -22.59
C LEU A 5 -40.32 9.03 -22.41
N LYS A 6 -40.04 9.48 -21.18
CA LYS A 6 -38.70 9.94 -20.79
C LYS A 6 -37.73 8.80 -21.09
N LEU A 7 -36.93 8.96 -22.15
CA LEU A 7 -35.78 8.11 -22.43
C LEU A 7 -34.91 8.09 -21.18
N ASN A 8 -34.88 6.93 -20.51
CA ASN A 8 -34.09 6.71 -19.32
C ASN A 8 -32.62 6.56 -19.75
N ASN A 9 -31.97 7.70 -20.03
CA ASN A 9 -30.58 7.81 -20.51
C ASN A 9 -29.52 7.25 -19.52
N LYS A 10 -29.92 6.59 -18.43
CA LYS A 10 -28.99 5.99 -17.47
C LYS A 10 -28.21 4.79 -18.01
N LYS A 11 -28.61 4.18 -19.13
CA LYS A 11 -27.90 3.00 -19.70
C LYS A 11 -26.87 3.32 -20.79
N PHE A 12 -26.82 4.55 -21.32
CA PHE A 12 -25.91 4.92 -22.42
C PHE A 12 -24.52 5.42 -21.98
N TYR A 13 -24.27 5.60 -20.68
CA TYR A 13 -22.97 6.10 -20.18
C TYR A 13 -21.93 5.00 -19.90
N HIS A 14 -22.20 3.73 -20.21
CA HIS A 14 -21.23 2.66 -19.93
C HIS A 14 -20.14 2.44 -21.00
N PHE A 15 -20.23 3.13 -22.14
CA PHE A 15 -19.31 2.92 -23.27
C PHE A 15 -18.35 4.08 -23.56
N PHE A 16 -18.43 5.21 -22.84
CA PHE A 16 -17.50 6.33 -23.03
C PHE A 16 -16.45 6.40 -21.91
N ASN A 17 -15.23 5.97 -22.24
CA ASN A 17 -13.96 6.19 -21.54
C ASN A 17 -13.91 5.95 -20.01
N LYS A 18 -13.68 4.70 -19.60
CA LYS A 18 -13.28 4.35 -18.22
C LYS A 18 -11.86 4.82 -17.83
N VAL A 19 -11.08 5.39 -18.75
CA VAL A 19 -9.71 5.84 -18.47
C VAL A 19 -9.74 7.32 -18.11
N ARG A 20 -9.45 7.64 -16.85
CA ARG A 20 -9.26 9.04 -16.45
C ARG A 20 -8.07 9.60 -17.25
N PRO A 21 -8.24 10.73 -17.98
CA PRO A 21 -7.17 11.28 -18.80
C PRO A 21 -5.94 11.64 -17.96
N ASN A 22 -6.19 12.14 -16.75
CA ASN A 22 -5.17 12.46 -15.76
C ASN A 22 -5.36 11.62 -14.50
N VAL A 23 -4.24 11.28 -13.88
CA VAL A 23 -4.15 10.43 -12.70
C VAL A 23 -3.18 11.05 -11.71
N ASN A 24 -3.43 10.85 -10.42
CA ASN A 24 -2.55 11.39 -9.39
C ASN A 24 -1.18 10.70 -9.49
N PHE A 25 -0.14 11.50 -9.68
CA PHE A 25 1.25 11.08 -9.69
C PHE A 25 2.06 12.28 -9.20
N ILE A 26 2.83 12.10 -8.14
CA ILE A 26 3.48 13.23 -7.45
C ILE A 26 4.91 13.34 -7.93
N TYR A 27 5.26 14.40 -8.65
CA TYR A 27 6.61 14.60 -9.14
C TYR A 27 6.96 16.09 -9.16
N ARG A 28 8.25 16.40 -9.28
CA ARG A 28 8.72 17.73 -9.63
C ARG A 28 9.23 17.75 -11.06
N ASP A 29 8.85 18.79 -11.79
CA ASP A 29 9.32 19.04 -13.15
C ASP A 29 10.70 19.73 -13.16
N GLN A 30 11.07 20.26 -14.33
CA GLN A 30 12.34 20.95 -14.57
C GLN A 30 12.45 22.25 -13.77
N ASP A 31 11.32 22.94 -13.59
CA ASP A 31 11.20 24.18 -12.83
C ASP A 31 11.09 23.93 -11.32
N LYS A 32 11.18 22.65 -10.90
CA LYS A 32 11.04 22.18 -9.52
C LYS A 32 9.65 22.39 -8.93
N GLU A 33 8.65 22.65 -9.76
CA GLU A 33 7.26 22.78 -9.32
C GLU A 33 6.67 21.43 -8.95
N LEU A 34 5.86 21.40 -7.89
CA LEU A 34 5.21 20.17 -7.46
C LEU A 34 3.97 19.89 -8.32
N VAL A 35 4.05 18.89 -9.18
CA VAL A 35 2.94 18.45 -10.01
C VAL A 35 2.26 17.24 -9.36
N LEU A 36 0.94 17.30 -9.24
CA LEU A 36 0.12 16.27 -8.61
C LEU A 36 -0.61 15.36 -9.60
N PHE A 37 -0.62 15.74 -10.88
CA PHE A 37 -1.38 15.06 -11.93
C PHE A 37 -0.50 14.85 -13.16
N LEU A 38 -0.62 13.67 -13.76
CA LEU A 38 0.05 13.32 -15.00
C LEU A 38 -0.95 12.63 -15.92
N SER A 39 -0.75 12.73 -17.23
CA SER A 39 -1.54 11.95 -18.18
C SER A 39 -1.39 10.46 -17.90
N ASN A 40 -2.48 9.70 -18.05
CA ASN A 40 -2.45 8.27 -17.77
C ASN A 40 -1.52 7.51 -18.74
N SER A 41 -1.35 7.97 -19.98
CA SER A 41 -0.38 7.42 -20.92
C SER A 41 1.05 7.53 -20.38
N LYS A 42 1.46 8.73 -19.94
CA LYS A 42 2.78 8.95 -19.36
C LYS A 42 2.96 8.17 -18.05
N ARG A 43 1.90 8.02 -17.24
CA ARG A 43 1.96 7.21 -16.00
C ARG A 43 2.26 5.75 -16.32
N LEU A 44 1.58 5.20 -17.33
CA LEU A 44 1.80 3.82 -17.77
C LEU A 44 3.20 3.63 -18.33
N GLU A 45 3.70 4.60 -19.12
CA GLU A 45 5.07 4.60 -19.62
C GLU A 45 6.10 4.53 -18.47
N ILE A 46 5.91 5.36 -17.43
CA ILE A 46 6.76 5.34 -16.23
C ILE A 46 6.66 3.99 -15.51
N LEU A 47 5.45 3.45 -15.32
CA LEU A 47 5.25 2.16 -14.65
C LEU A 47 5.96 1.01 -15.39
N GLU A 48 5.81 0.93 -16.70
CA GLU A 48 6.43 -0.13 -17.51
C GLU A 48 7.96 0.03 -17.56
N PHE A 49 8.46 1.26 -17.62
CA PHE A 49 9.88 1.51 -17.48
C PHE A 49 10.42 1.04 -16.12
N ILE A 50 9.75 1.39 -15.01
CA ILE A 50 10.13 0.95 -13.66
C ILE A 50 10.10 -0.57 -13.56
N LYS A 51 9.05 -1.23 -14.04
CA LYS A 51 8.96 -2.70 -14.08
C LYS A 51 10.18 -3.30 -14.78
N LYS A 52 10.47 -2.84 -15.99
CA LYS A 52 11.61 -3.33 -16.78
C LYS A 52 12.91 -3.20 -16.01
N ILE A 53 13.27 -2.01 -15.54
CA ILE A 53 14.57 -1.81 -14.87
C ILE A 53 14.67 -2.56 -13.55
N VAL A 54 13.59 -2.66 -12.77
CA VAL A 54 13.62 -3.33 -11.47
C VAL A 54 13.65 -4.84 -11.62
N GLU A 55 12.82 -5.39 -12.51
CA GLU A 55 12.72 -6.84 -12.71
C GLU A 55 14.01 -7.40 -13.31
N THR A 56 14.64 -6.68 -14.25
CA THR A 56 15.93 -7.07 -14.83
C THR A 56 17.07 -7.04 -13.80
N ASN A 57 17.13 -6.04 -12.92
CA ASN A 57 18.29 -5.83 -12.05
C ASN A 57 18.15 -6.43 -10.64
N PHE A 58 16.92 -6.62 -10.13
CA PHE A 58 16.70 -6.96 -8.73
C PHE A 58 15.93 -8.26 -8.49
N ASN A 59 15.46 -8.98 -9.54
CA ASN A 59 14.62 -10.20 -9.39
C ASN A 59 13.40 -9.96 -8.48
N VAL A 60 12.82 -8.76 -8.58
CA VAL A 60 11.66 -8.30 -7.81
C VAL A 60 10.59 -7.85 -8.79
N LYS A 61 9.37 -8.37 -8.65
CA LYS A 61 8.25 -7.95 -9.48
C LYS A 61 7.67 -6.61 -9.01
N VAL A 62 7.31 -5.74 -9.95
CA VAL A 62 6.65 -4.45 -9.67
C VAL A 62 5.20 -4.51 -10.18
N PHE A 63 4.24 -4.14 -9.34
CA PHE A 63 2.81 -4.28 -9.66
C PHE A 63 2.17 -2.96 -10.03
N SER A 64 2.46 -1.92 -9.24
CA SER A 64 1.79 -0.65 -9.37
C SER A 64 2.59 0.48 -8.74
N VAL A 65 2.27 1.69 -9.20
CA VAL A 65 2.69 2.94 -8.58
C VAL A 65 1.43 3.75 -8.25
N ILE A 66 1.31 4.18 -7.00
CA ILE A 66 0.15 4.93 -6.49
C ILE A 66 0.61 6.16 -5.71
N ALA A 67 0.04 7.32 -6.02
CA ALA A 67 0.28 8.54 -5.25
C ALA A 67 -0.28 8.45 -3.82
N ASN A 68 0.56 8.78 -2.83
CA ASN A 68 0.16 9.01 -1.46
C ASN A 68 0.10 10.52 -1.19
N LYS A 69 -1.12 11.07 -1.22
CA LYS A 69 -1.34 12.51 -0.99
C LYS A 69 -0.88 12.98 0.38
N LYS A 70 -0.96 12.15 1.42
CA LYS A 70 -0.61 12.54 2.80
C LYS A 70 0.88 12.79 2.99
N SER A 71 1.73 11.99 2.31
CA SER A 71 3.18 12.08 2.42
C SER A 71 3.84 12.77 1.23
N HIS A 72 3.05 13.24 0.26
CA HIS A 72 3.55 13.76 -1.02
C HIS A 72 4.59 12.83 -1.70
N THR A 73 4.37 11.52 -1.62
CA THR A 73 5.24 10.51 -2.26
C THR A 73 4.43 9.57 -3.14
N ASN A 74 5.10 8.82 -4.02
CA ASN A 74 4.50 7.69 -4.71
C ASN A 74 4.92 6.38 -4.06
N LYS A 75 3.97 5.47 -3.89
CA LYS A 75 4.21 4.11 -3.40
C LYS A 75 4.43 3.19 -4.58
N ILE A 76 5.58 2.53 -4.63
CA ILE A 76 5.87 1.46 -5.59
C ILE A 76 5.59 0.13 -4.89
N PHE A 77 4.62 -0.61 -5.39
CA PHE A 77 4.28 -1.92 -4.85
C PHE A 77 5.11 -3.00 -5.51
N ILE A 78 5.86 -3.72 -4.69
CA ILE A 78 6.75 -4.79 -5.11
C ILE A 78 6.39 -6.12 -4.46
N LYS A 79 6.70 -7.22 -5.14
CA LYS A 79 6.62 -8.59 -4.60
C LYS A 79 7.96 -9.27 -4.83
N PRO A 80 8.84 -9.23 -3.85
CA PRO A 80 10.04 -10.05 -3.88
C PRO A 80 9.71 -11.52 -3.61
N LYS A 81 10.65 -12.41 -3.95
CA LYS A 81 10.57 -13.84 -3.60
C LYS A 81 10.81 -14.07 -2.10
N THR A 82 11.61 -13.22 -1.48
CA THR A 82 12.02 -13.27 -0.08
C THR A 82 11.94 -11.88 0.54
N PHE A 83 12.04 -11.80 1.87
CA PHE A 83 12.05 -10.53 2.58
C PHE A 83 13.25 -9.65 2.15
N ILE A 84 12.98 -8.38 1.87
CA ILE A 84 14.02 -7.40 1.52
C ILE A 84 14.29 -6.48 2.72
N LEU A 85 15.56 -6.43 3.14
CA LEU A 85 16.05 -5.51 4.17
C LEU A 85 15.86 -4.04 3.76
N ASN A 86 15.69 -3.16 4.76
CA ASN A 86 15.50 -1.73 4.53
C ASN A 86 16.66 -1.07 3.75
N SER A 87 17.90 -1.52 3.96
CA SER A 87 19.05 -1.05 3.18
C SER A 87 18.88 -1.31 1.69
N LYS A 88 18.49 -2.53 1.31
CA LYS A 88 18.19 -2.89 -0.09
C LYS A 88 16.98 -2.13 -0.64
N LYS A 89 15.95 -1.89 0.16
CA LYS A 89 14.80 -1.04 -0.24
C LYS A 89 15.24 0.40 -0.55
N ASN A 90 16.16 0.96 0.24
CA ASN A 90 16.70 2.29 0.02
C ASN A 90 17.58 2.35 -1.24
N THR A 91 18.41 1.33 -1.50
CA THR A 91 19.17 1.23 -2.75
C THR A 91 18.24 1.17 -3.96
N LEU A 92 17.22 0.31 -3.92
CA LEU A 92 16.22 0.20 -4.97
C LEU A 92 15.49 1.52 -5.22
N LYS A 93 15.07 2.20 -4.14
CA LYS A 93 14.47 3.54 -4.20
C LYS A 93 15.36 4.50 -4.98
N LYS A 94 16.62 4.70 -4.52
CA LYS A 94 17.56 5.64 -5.15
C LYS A 94 17.81 5.30 -6.62
N PHE A 95 17.99 4.02 -6.93
CA PHE A 95 18.16 3.55 -8.31
C PHE A 95 16.97 3.97 -9.19
N ILE A 96 15.74 3.72 -8.75
CA ILE A 96 14.54 4.07 -9.52
C ILE A 96 14.43 5.59 -9.71
N GLU A 97 14.69 6.38 -8.66
CA GLU A 97 14.64 7.85 -8.72
C GLU A 97 15.63 8.41 -9.74
N ILE A 98 16.88 7.92 -9.73
CA ILE A 98 17.91 8.30 -10.71
C ILE A 98 17.47 7.93 -12.13
N MET A 99 17.01 6.69 -12.33
CA MET A 99 16.62 6.22 -13.67
C MET A 99 15.40 6.98 -14.22
N CYS A 100 14.44 7.35 -13.36
CA CYS A 100 13.30 8.17 -13.77
C CYS A 100 13.74 9.59 -14.14
N HIS A 101 14.67 10.18 -13.39
CA HIS A 101 15.23 11.48 -13.72
C HIS A 101 15.94 11.45 -15.07
N LEU A 102 16.82 10.48 -15.31
CA LEU A 102 17.55 10.35 -16.57
C LEU A 102 16.62 10.11 -17.79
N LYS A 103 15.56 9.30 -17.63
CA LYS A 103 14.69 8.92 -18.75
C LYS A 103 13.60 9.95 -19.06
N PHE A 104 13.04 10.57 -18.04
CA PHE A 104 11.84 11.41 -18.16
C PHE A 104 12.07 12.87 -17.76
N ASN A 105 13.26 13.21 -17.27
CA ASN A 105 13.59 14.52 -16.71
C ASN A 105 12.61 14.99 -15.62
N ILE A 106 12.20 14.06 -14.74
CA ILE A 106 11.32 14.32 -13.60
C ILE A 106 12.01 13.90 -12.31
N THR A 107 11.78 14.64 -11.23
CA THR A 107 12.19 14.23 -9.89
C THR A 107 11.00 13.60 -9.18
N VAL A 108 11.10 12.32 -8.83
CA VAL A 108 10.02 11.59 -8.16
C VAL A 108 10.50 11.14 -6.79
N ASN A 109 9.65 11.24 -5.77
CA ASN A 109 9.94 10.66 -4.45
C ASN A 109 9.14 9.37 -4.28
N PHE A 110 9.85 8.27 -4.04
CA PHE A 110 9.23 6.95 -3.89
C PHE A 110 9.29 6.40 -2.45
N THR A 111 8.31 5.58 -2.13
CA THR A 111 8.31 4.66 -1.00
C THR A 111 8.12 3.24 -1.53
N ILE A 112 9.02 2.32 -1.18
CA ILE A 112 8.94 0.93 -1.61
C ILE A 112 8.03 0.15 -0.66
N VAL A 113 6.95 -0.39 -1.20
CA VAL A 113 5.95 -1.16 -0.47
C VAL A 113 6.10 -2.64 -0.79
N ASP A 114 6.57 -3.40 0.20
CA ASP A 114 6.82 -4.82 0.06
C ASP A 114 5.60 -5.67 0.45
N TYR A 115 4.92 -6.19 -0.58
CA TYR A 115 3.74 -7.06 -0.41
C TYR A 115 4.08 -8.43 0.18
N TYR A 116 5.35 -8.84 0.19
CA TYR A 116 5.75 -10.11 0.79
C TYR A 116 5.50 -10.13 2.30
N HIS A 117 5.60 -8.98 2.99
CA HIS A 117 5.22 -8.88 4.40
C HIS A 117 3.74 -9.18 4.64
N LEU A 118 2.86 -8.74 3.74
CA LEU A 118 1.44 -9.04 3.83
C LEU A 118 1.19 -10.53 3.61
N TYR A 119 1.89 -11.16 2.66
CA TYR A 119 1.85 -12.61 2.47
C TYR A 119 2.31 -13.36 3.73
N LEU A 120 3.49 -13.04 4.26
CA LEU A 120 4.03 -13.63 5.48
C LEU A 120 3.10 -13.41 6.67
N GLY A 121 2.58 -12.20 6.86
CA GLY A 121 1.67 -11.91 7.96
C GLY A 121 0.37 -12.68 7.85
N ASN A 122 -0.19 -12.84 6.65
CA ASN A 122 -1.35 -13.72 6.44
C ASN A 122 -1.01 -15.21 6.62
N LYS A 123 0.23 -15.65 6.46
CA LYS A 123 0.64 -17.05 6.73
C LYS A 123 0.88 -17.30 8.22
N LEU A 124 1.64 -16.42 8.87
CA LEU A 124 2.17 -16.61 10.23
C LEU A 124 1.25 -16.10 11.34
N THR A 125 0.34 -15.17 11.06
CA THR A 125 -0.61 -14.66 12.06
C THR A 125 -1.80 -15.62 12.15
N THR A 126 -1.69 -16.64 12.99
CA THR A 126 -2.74 -17.63 13.31
C THR A 126 -3.44 -17.24 14.61
N GLU A 127 -4.52 -17.94 14.96
CA GLU A 127 -5.18 -17.73 16.25
C GLU A 127 -4.23 -17.99 17.43
N ASP A 128 -3.43 -19.05 17.34
CA ASP A 128 -2.45 -19.40 18.38
C ASP A 128 -1.36 -18.35 18.53
N SER A 129 -0.86 -17.78 17.43
CA SER A 129 0.14 -16.71 17.54
C SER A 129 -0.46 -15.44 18.14
N ILE A 130 -1.73 -15.10 17.85
CA ILE A 130 -2.44 -14.02 18.53
C ILE A 130 -2.63 -14.32 20.03
N LYS A 131 -3.08 -15.52 20.41
CA LYS A 131 -3.21 -15.91 21.82
C LYS A 131 -1.88 -15.81 22.57
N LYS A 132 -0.77 -16.21 21.94
CA LYS A 132 0.59 -16.03 22.49
C LYS A 132 0.92 -14.55 22.70
N LEU A 133 0.66 -13.68 21.70
CA LEU A 133 0.87 -12.24 21.86
C LEU A 133 0.02 -11.65 22.99
N ILE A 134 -1.25 -12.03 23.09
CA ILE A 134 -2.14 -11.59 24.19
C ILE A 134 -1.58 -12.01 25.55
N ARG A 135 -1.15 -13.26 25.71
CA ARG A 135 -0.52 -13.76 26.95
C ARG A 135 0.73 -12.95 27.28
N THR A 136 1.64 -12.77 26.33
CA THR A 136 2.84 -11.95 26.54
C THR A 136 2.50 -10.52 26.94
N CYS A 137 1.48 -9.92 26.32
CA CYS A 137 1.01 -8.58 26.67
C CYS A 137 0.48 -8.52 28.11
N LEU A 138 -0.29 -9.53 28.55
CA LEU A 138 -0.80 -9.62 29.91
C LEU A 138 0.32 -9.81 30.94
N THR A 139 1.31 -10.66 30.65
CA THR A 139 2.40 -10.98 31.57
C THR A 139 3.42 -9.84 31.67
N LYS A 140 3.85 -9.30 30.54
CA LYS A 140 4.91 -8.28 30.49
C LYS A 140 4.40 -6.84 30.50
N LYS A 141 3.09 -6.64 30.29
CA LYS A 141 2.46 -5.32 30.12
C LYS A 141 3.05 -4.50 28.96
N GLU A 142 3.70 -5.17 28.00
CA GLU A 142 4.32 -4.55 26.83
C GLU A 142 3.31 -4.35 25.68
N THR A 143 3.62 -3.39 24.82
CA THR A 143 2.93 -3.23 23.54
C THR A 143 3.53 -4.16 22.51
N LEU A 144 2.68 -4.95 21.86
CA LEU A 144 3.06 -5.91 20.83
C LEU A 144 2.39 -5.59 19.50
N TYR A 145 3.01 -6.05 18.42
CA TYR A 145 2.54 -5.82 17.06
C TYR A 145 2.55 -7.11 16.26
N THR A 146 1.51 -7.32 15.45
CA THR A 146 1.53 -8.38 14.44
C THR A 146 2.33 -7.94 13.22
N LEU A 147 2.68 -8.90 12.36
CA LEU A 147 2.99 -8.61 10.96
C LEU A 147 1.76 -7.99 10.25
N PRO A 148 1.92 -7.38 9.07
CA PRO A 148 0.80 -6.83 8.32
C PRO A 148 -0.16 -7.95 7.87
N VAL A 149 -1.46 -7.76 8.10
CA VAL A 149 -2.49 -8.78 7.82
C VAL A 149 -3.59 -8.19 6.94
N SER A 150 -4.21 -9.02 6.08
CA SER A 150 -5.33 -8.61 5.24
C SER A 150 -6.58 -8.27 6.05
N LYS A 151 -7.49 -7.44 5.50
CA LYS A 151 -8.74 -7.04 6.16
C LYS A 151 -9.55 -8.27 6.63
N ASN A 152 -9.82 -9.21 5.71
CA ASN A 152 -10.62 -10.40 5.99
C ASN A 152 -10.03 -11.26 7.11
N LYS A 153 -8.70 -11.42 7.15
CA LYS A 153 -8.05 -12.18 8.21
C LYS A 153 -8.08 -11.43 9.55
N ARG A 154 -7.88 -10.11 9.57
CA ARG A 154 -8.00 -9.31 10.79
C ARG A 154 -9.39 -9.37 11.40
N GLU A 155 -10.44 -9.27 10.59
CA GLU A 155 -11.84 -9.35 11.05
C GLU A 155 -12.14 -10.68 11.77
N LYS A 156 -11.60 -11.80 11.27
CA LYS A 156 -11.69 -13.08 11.96
C LYS A 156 -10.96 -13.06 13.31
N LEU A 157 -9.73 -12.54 13.33
CA LEU A 157 -8.90 -12.48 14.53
C LEU A 157 -9.44 -11.53 15.61
N TYR A 158 -10.21 -10.49 15.24
CA TYR A 158 -10.78 -9.56 16.22
C TYR A 158 -11.70 -10.23 17.24
N LYS A 159 -12.37 -11.32 16.85
CA LYS A 159 -13.22 -12.09 17.75
C LYS A 159 -12.45 -12.66 18.94
N LEU A 160 -11.16 -12.97 18.78
CA LEU A 160 -10.32 -13.51 19.84
C LEU A 160 -10.10 -12.50 20.97
N PHE A 161 -10.05 -11.21 20.68
CA PHE A 161 -9.77 -10.20 21.69
C PHE A 161 -10.97 -9.90 22.60
N LEU A 162 -12.20 -10.24 22.16
CA LEU A 162 -13.41 -10.01 22.95
C LEU A 162 -13.41 -10.75 24.29
N GLY A 163 -12.63 -11.82 24.43
CA GLY A 163 -12.47 -12.56 25.68
C GLY A 163 -11.46 -11.94 26.67
N TYR A 164 -10.82 -10.81 26.35
CA TYR A 164 -9.70 -10.28 27.13
C TYR A 164 -9.92 -8.82 27.56
N ASN A 165 -10.59 -8.62 28.69
CA ASN A 165 -10.99 -7.29 29.20
C ASN A 165 -9.81 -6.35 29.56
N LEU A 166 -8.64 -6.90 29.87
CA LEU A 166 -7.42 -6.16 30.23
C LEU A 166 -6.52 -5.87 29.03
N VAL A 167 -6.91 -6.27 27.82
CA VAL A 167 -6.14 -6.07 26.60
C VAL A 167 -6.91 -5.17 25.65
N VAL A 168 -6.24 -4.15 25.13
CA VAL A 168 -6.77 -3.28 24.09
C VAL A 168 -6.04 -3.57 22.79
N TRP A 169 -6.77 -3.53 21.67
CA TRP A 169 -6.20 -3.70 20.35
C TRP A 169 -6.64 -2.59 19.41
N LYS A 170 -5.76 -2.22 18.46
CA LYS A 170 -6.10 -1.30 17.37
C LYS A 170 -5.40 -1.68 16.08
N SER A 171 -6.04 -1.46 14.95
CA SER A 171 -5.37 -1.57 13.65
C SER A 171 -4.56 -0.32 13.38
N LEU A 172 -3.33 -0.48 12.91
CA LEU A 172 -2.51 0.63 12.42
C LEU A 172 -2.18 0.41 10.95
N ASP A 173 -2.46 1.44 10.13
CA ASP A 173 -2.09 1.43 8.73
C ASP A 173 -0.57 1.36 8.59
N VAL A 174 -0.11 0.42 7.77
CA VAL A 174 1.28 0.30 7.33
C VAL A 174 1.30 0.31 5.82
N ASP A 175 2.49 0.45 5.23
CA ASP A 175 2.62 0.58 3.77
C ASP A 175 1.93 -0.56 2.99
N ALA A 176 2.07 -1.80 3.46
CA ALA A 176 1.41 -2.99 2.91
C ALA A 176 0.37 -3.56 3.88
N GLY A 177 -0.81 -2.94 3.99
CA GLY A 177 -1.94 -3.44 4.79
C GLY A 177 -2.08 -2.76 6.16
N LYS A 178 -2.52 -3.50 7.19
CA LYS A 178 -2.53 -3.00 8.58
C LYS A 178 -1.97 -4.04 9.52
N ILE A 179 -1.26 -3.59 10.54
CA ILE A 179 -0.86 -4.40 11.69
C ILE A 179 -1.91 -4.29 12.79
N ILE A 180 -1.97 -5.26 13.69
CA ILE A 180 -2.75 -5.19 14.93
C ILE A 180 -1.78 -4.84 16.05
N LYS A 181 -1.96 -3.66 16.66
CA LYS A 181 -1.29 -3.28 17.90
C LYS A 181 -2.08 -3.85 19.07
N ILE A 182 -1.41 -4.53 19.98
CA ILE A 182 -1.97 -5.17 21.18
C ILE A 182 -1.27 -4.55 22.39
N PHE A 183 -2.01 -4.04 23.37
CA PHE A 183 -1.42 -3.37 24.53
C PHE A 183 -2.30 -3.54 25.78
N PHE A 184 -1.66 -3.50 26.95
CA PHE A 184 -2.34 -3.64 28.23
C PHE A 184 -3.22 -2.41 28.50
N LYS A 185 -4.43 -2.64 29.01
CA LYS A 185 -5.36 -1.57 29.38
C LYS A 185 -4.79 -0.80 30.56
N THR A 186 -4.41 0.45 30.33
CA THR A 186 -4.07 1.39 31.40
C THR A 186 -5.37 1.90 32.02
N VAL A 187 -5.55 1.63 33.31
CA VAL A 187 -6.60 2.29 34.10
C VAL A 187 -6.08 3.69 34.39
N LYS A 188 -6.82 4.71 33.93
CA LYS A 188 -6.59 6.11 34.32
C LYS A 188 -7.30 6.39 35.63
#